data_AF-A0A2A3XT73-F1
#
_entry.id   AF-A0A2A3XT73-F1
#
_cell.length_a   1.000
_cell.length_b   1.000
_cell.length_c   1.000
_cell.angle_alpha   90.00
_cell.angle_beta   90.00
_cell.angle_gamma   90.00
#
_symmetry.space_group_name_H-M   'P 1'
#
loop_
_entity.id
_entity.type
_entity.pdbx_description
1 polymer ?
#
loop_
_entity_poly.entity_id
_entity_poly.type
_entity_poly.pdbx_seq_one_letter_code
_entity_poly.pdbx_strand_id
1 'polypeptide(L)'
;MTQDRPLATDYSPDRLAELVGTMIEQATRGNHGTLLPETLPTIVQLGHPVLRMEAQEYTGQLEPEALDSLLDIMRSTMHAAPGVGLAAPQIGLPLSLAVLEDSFATDAEITVVREREPLEYFAVVNPSYRALGTRTASFYEGCLSFSGFQAVVERPADVIATYTTPAGKAMEREFHGWQARIVAHETDHLGGTVYIDRAITRSLVGAEEYANRWAGADIAAARTGLGF
;
A
#
# COMPACT_ATOMS: atom_id res chain seq x y z
N MET A 1 30.91 19.49 -10.75
CA MET A 1 30.20 19.05 -11.97
C MET A 1 29.00 18.22 -11.54
N THR A 2 27.90 18.89 -11.19
CA THR A 2 26.59 18.27 -10.99
C THR A 2 26.05 17.95 -12.37
N GLN A 3 26.08 16.68 -12.76
CA GLN A 3 25.27 16.24 -13.89
C GLN A 3 23.81 16.43 -13.48
N ASP A 4 23.10 17.32 -14.17
CA ASP A 4 21.64 17.35 -14.21
C ASP A 4 21.17 15.96 -14.65
N ARG A 5 20.89 15.09 -13.68
CA ARG A 5 20.03 13.94 -13.93
C ARG A 5 18.62 14.52 -14.09
N PRO A 6 17.91 14.25 -15.19
CA PRO A 6 16.52 14.64 -15.27
C PRO A 6 15.77 13.97 -14.11
N LEU A 7 15.34 14.77 -13.13
CA LEU A 7 14.50 14.34 -12.01
C LEU A 7 13.07 14.03 -12.44
N ALA A 8 12.69 14.40 -13.68
CA ALA A 8 11.41 14.09 -14.26
C ALA A 8 11.55 12.82 -15.12
N THR A 9 11.20 11.68 -14.55
CA THR A 9 10.84 10.52 -15.35
C THR A 9 9.61 10.91 -16.19
N ASP A 10 9.70 10.78 -17.51
CA ASP A 10 8.52 10.92 -18.36
C ASP A 10 7.52 9.80 -18.01
N TYR A 11 6.29 10.17 -17.72
CA TYR A 11 5.19 9.27 -17.43
C TYR A 11 4.00 9.55 -18.35
N SER A 12 4.28 9.91 -19.60
CA SER A 12 3.29 9.92 -20.67
C SER A 12 2.57 8.55 -20.78
N PRO A 13 1.32 8.51 -21.29
CA PRO A 13 0.58 7.24 -21.44
C PRO A 13 1.36 6.16 -22.19
N ASP A 14 2.01 6.52 -23.30
CA ASP A 14 2.84 5.60 -24.09
C ASP A 14 4.00 5.04 -23.26
N ARG A 15 4.64 5.89 -22.46
CA ARG A 15 5.74 5.48 -21.59
C ARG A 15 5.26 4.58 -20.45
N LEU A 16 4.08 4.85 -19.88
CA LEU A 16 3.48 3.99 -18.87
C LEU A 16 3.14 2.61 -19.44
N ALA A 17 2.56 2.55 -20.64
CA ALA A 17 2.29 1.29 -21.33
C ALA A 17 3.58 0.51 -21.62
N GLU A 18 4.66 1.17 -22.05
CA GLU A 18 5.98 0.55 -22.26
C GLU A 18 6.57 -0.01 -20.95
N LEU A 19 6.50 0.75 -19.86
CA LEU A 19 6.98 0.32 -18.53
C LEU A 19 6.21 -0.91 -18.03
N VAL A 20 4.88 -0.89 -18.16
CA VAL A 20 4.02 -2.01 -17.76
C VAL A 20 4.27 -3.23 -18.65
N GLY A 21 4.38 -3.05 -19.97
CA GLY A 21 4.71 -4.14 -20.89
C GLY A 21 6.05 -4.80 -20.54
N THR A 22 7.07 -4.00 -20.26
CA THR A 22 8.38 -4.50 -19.81
C THR A 22 8.27 -5.27 -18.50
N MET A 23 7.48 -4.78 -17.54
CA MET A 23 7.26 -5.45 -16.26
C MET A 23 6.56 -6.80 -16.44
N ILE A 24 5.53 -6.86 -17.27
CA ILE A 24 4.82 -8.11 -17.61
C ILE A 24 5.76 -9.11 -18.28
N GLU A 25 6.53 -8.66 -19.27
CA GLU A 25 7.52 -9.51 -19.96
C GLU A 25 8.57 -10.06 -19.00
N GLN A 26 9.05 -9.25 -18.05
CA GLN A 26 10.01 -9.68 -17.03
C GLN A 26 9.39 -10.69 -16.07
N ALA A 27 8.19 -10.40 -15.56
CA ALA A 27 7.51 -11.24 -14.57
C ALA A 27 7.14 -12.62 -15.12
N THR A 28 6.85 -12.72 -16.43
CA THR A 28 6.41 -13.96 -17.09
C THR A 28 7.52 -14.73 -17.81
N ARG A 29 8.73 -14.14 -17.93
CA ARG A 29 9.84 -14.68 -18.73
C ARG A 29 10.22 -16.10 -18.29
N GLY A 30 10.15 -17.05 -19.22
CA GLY A 30 10.62 -18.42 -19.01
C GLY A 30 9.71 -19.30 -18.14
N ASN A 31 8.58 -18.76 -17.66
CA ASN A 31 7.78 -19.38 -16.60
C ASN A 31 6.40 -19.86 -17.08
N HIS A 32 6.17 -19.95 -18.40
CA HIS A 32 4.89 -20.40 -18.99
C HIS A 32 3.65 -19.67 -18.41
N GLY A 33 3.78 -18.38 -18.10
CA GLY A 33 2.71 -17.58 -17.49
C GLY A 33 2.61 -17.66 -15.96
N THR A 34 3.49 -18.39 -15.28
CA THR A 34 3.57 -18.41 -13.81
C THR A 34 4.40 -17.25 -13.29
N LEU A 35 3.88 -16.49 -12.32
CA LEU A 35 4.62 -15.43 -11.63
C LEU A 35 5.51 -16.04 -10.54
N LEU A 36 6.82 -15.81 -10.62
CA LEU A 36 7.79 -16.31 -9.65
C LEU A 36 8.39 -15.15 -8.83
N PRO A 37 8.65 -15.33 -7.52
CA PRO A 37 9.14 -14.23 -6.68
C PRO A 37 10.37 -13.49 -7.22
N GLU A 38 11.30 -14.18 -7.87
CA GLU A 38 12.52 -13.63 -8.44
C GLU A 38 12.33 -12.78 -9.70
N THR A 39 11.15 -12.88 -10.34
CA THR A 39 10.80 -12.10 -11.54
C THR A 39 9.84 -10.94 -11.25
N LEU A 40 9.34 -10.83 -10.00
CA LEU A 40 8.45 -9.76 -9.58
C LEU A 40 9.19 -8.41 -9.47
N PRO A 41 8.49 -7.27 -9.68
CA PRO A 41 9.07 -5.95 -9.50
C PRO A 41 9.56 -5.75 -8.07
N THR A 42 10.68 -5.05 -7.93
CA THR A 42 11.18 -4.63 -6.61
C THR A 42 10.30 -3.52 -6.04
N ILE A 43 9.98 -3.62 -4.75
CA ILE A 43 9.30 -2.55 -4.04
C ILE A 43 10.27 -1.41 -3.78
N VAL A 44 10.01 -0.24 -4.36
CA VAL A 44 10.85 0.94 -4.18
C VAL A 44 10.77 1.43 -2.74
N GLN A 45 11.90 1.93 -2.22
CA GLN A 45 12.02 2.38 -0.84
C GLN A 45 11.89 3.91 -0.72
N LEU A 46 11.50 4.37 0.46
CA LEU A 46 11.34 5.77 0.82
C LEU A 46 12.61 6.55 0.46
N GLY A 47 12.43 7.63 -0.29
CA GLY A 47 13.50 8.36 -0.97
C GLY A 47 13.43 8.23 -2.49
N HIS A 48 12.78 7.18 -3.01
CA HIS A 48 12.40 7.13 -4.43
C HIS A 48 11.32 8.19 -4.72
N PRO A 49 11.50 9.09 -5.72
CA PRO A 49 10.59 10.23 -5.95
C PRO A 49 9.13 9.84 -6.16
N VAL A 50 8.87 8.72 -6.84
CA VAL A 50 7.51 8.24 -7.13
C VAL A 50 6.62 8.10 -5.88
N LEU A 51 7.20 7.80 -4.71
CA LEU A 51 6.46 7.64 -3.45
C LEU A 51 6.00 8.98 -2.87
N ARG A 52 6.48 10.09 -3.42
CA ARG A 52 6.16 11.47 -3.02
C ARG A 52 5.41 12.23 -4.12
N MET A 53 5.12 11.58 -5.24
CA MET A 53 4.34 12.14 -6.32
C MET A 53 2.87 11.80 -6.10
N GLU A 54 1.98 12.73 -6.47
CA GLU A 54 0.59 12.39 -6.70
C GLU A 54 0.53 11.46 -7.92
N ALA A 55 -0.10 10.31 -7.75
CA ALA A 55 -0.26 9.32 -8.80
C ALA A 55 -1.24 9.86 -9.87
N GLN A 56 -0.95 9.56 -11.13
CA GLN A 56 -1.81 9.93 -12.23
C GLN A 56 -3.11 9.14 -12.16
N GLU A 57 -4.23 9.84 -12.37
CA GLU A 57 -5.54 9.22 -12.52
C GLU A 57 -5.49 8.18 -13.63
N TYR A 58 -5.96 6.96 -13.35
CA TYR A 58 -6.10 5.93 -14.35
C TYR A 58 -7.38 6.16 -15.16
N THR A 59 -7.22 6.52 -16.44
CA THR A 59 -8.32 6.81 -17.38
C THR A 59 -8.33 5.82 -18.56
N GLY A 60 -7.63 4.69 -18.42
CA GLY A 60 -7.48 3.69 -19.50
C GLY A 60 -6.17 3.79 -20.28
N GLN A 61 -5.06 4.13 -19.61
CA GLN A 61 -3.72 4.15 -20.21
C GLN A 61 -3.20 2.77 -20.62
N LEU A 62 -3.81 1.70 -20.12
CA LEU A 62 -3.46 0.32 -20.41
C LEU A 62 -4.64 -0.39 -21.08
N GLU A 63 -4.33 -1.27 -22.02
CA GLU A 63 -5.30 -2.25 -22.53
C GLU A 63 -5.81 -3.13 -21.38
N PRO A 64 -7.07 -3.63 -21.44
CA PRO A 64 -7.67 -4.41 -20.35
C PRO A 64 -6.80 -5.60 -19.89
N GLU A 65 -6.23 -6.36 -20.81
CA GLU A 65 -5.40 -7.53 -20.49
C GLU A 65 -4.08 -7.14 -19.80
N ALA A 66 -3.53 -5.97 -20.15
CA ALA A 66 -2.34 -5.44 -19.52
C ALA A 66 -2.63 -4.91 -18.10
N LEU A 67 -3.81 -4.31 -17.88
CA LEU A 67 -4.27 -3.93 -16.55
C LEU A 67 -4.42 -5.16 -15.65
N ASP A 68 -5.11 -6.21 -16.13
CA ASP A 68 -5.31 -7.43 -15.36
C ASP A 68 -3.97 -8.08 -15.00
N SER A 69 -3.04 -8.18 -15.96
CA SER A 69 -1.69 -8.70 -15.72
C SER A 69 -0.91 -7.87 -14.70
N LEU A 70 -1.03 -6.54 -14.75
CA LEU A 70 -0.39 -5.65 -13.79
C LEU A 70 -0.95 -5.86 -12.37
N LEU A 71 -2.26 -5.99 -12.23
CA LEU A 71 -2.90 -6.22 -10.93
C LEU A 71 -2.49 -7.56 -10.32
N ASP A 72 -2.37 -8.61 -11.14
CA ASP A 72 -1.85 -9.91 -10.71
C ASP A 72 -0.39 -9.81 -10.24
N ILE A 73 0.46 -9.08 -10.98
CA ILE A 73 1.85 -8.81 -10.58
C ILE A 73 1.90 -8.03 -9.26
N MET A 74 1.06 -7.00 -9.10
CA MET A 74 0.97 -6.23 -7.85
C MET A 74 0.56 -7.14 -6.68
N ARG A 75 -0.46 -7.98 -6.86
CA ARG A 75 -0.92 -8.93 -5.83
C ARG A 75 0.16 -9.94 -5.48
N SER A 76 0.85 -10.51 -6.47
CA SER A 76 1.97 -11.44 -6.25
C SER A 76 3.14 -10.75 -5.53
N THR A 77 3.43 -9.50 -5.88
CA THR A 77 4.50 -8.71 -5.23
C THR A 77 4.16 -8.42 -3.77
N MET A 78 2.91 -8.06 -3.49
CA MET A 78 2.38 -7.88 -2.14
C MET A 78 2.56 -9.16 -1.31
N HIS A 79 2.17 -10.31 -1.85
CA HIS A 79 2.31 -11.61 -1.16
C HIS A 79 3.76 -12.05 -0.95
N ALA A 80 4.65 -11.77 -1.91
CA ALA A 80 6.08 -12.07 -1.78
C ALA A 80 6.76 -11.22 -0.69
N ALA A 81 6.21 -10.03 -0.39
CA ALA A 81 6.67 -9.11 0.65
C ALA A 81 5.81 -9.13 1.94
N PRO A 82 5.20 -10.28 2.27
CA PRO A 82 4.03 -10.46 3.15
C PRO A 82 3.20 -9.22 3.54
N GLY A 83 2.78 -8.42 2.55
CA GLY A 83 1.93 -7.24 2.74
C GLY A 83 0.43 -7.55 2.74
N VAL A 84 -0.36 -6.58 3.20
CA VAL A 84 -1.85 -6.61 3.15
C VAL A 84 -2.45 -5.60 2.17
N GLY A 85 -1.58 -4.82 1.53
CA GLY A 85 -1.91 -3.85 0.50
C GLY A 85 -0.65 -3.49 -0.29
N LEU A 86 -0.84 -3.07 -1.54
CA LEU A 86 0.22 -2.53 -2.38
C LEU A 86 -0.34 -1.52 -3.39
N ALA A 87 0.16 -0.29 -3.34
CA ALA A 87 -0.12 0.76 -4.30
C ALA A 87 0.88 0.74 -5.46
N ALA A 88 0.43 1.05 -6.69
CA ALA A 88 1.30 1.04 -7.88
C ALA A 88 2.56 1.93 -7.77
N PRO A 89 2.54 3.10 -7.09
CA PRO A 89 3.77 3.84 -6.80
C PRO A 89 4.86 3.01 -6.11
N GLN A 90 4.50 2.03 -5.28
CA GLN A 90 5.45 1.17 -4.58
C GLN A 90 6.23 0.23 -5.52
N ILE A 91 5.74 0.00 -6.74
CA ILE A 91 6.46 -0.74 -7.79
C ILE A 91 6.98 0.19 -8.90
N GLY A 92 7.07 1.50 -8.62
CA GLY A 92 7.67 2.49 -9.52
C GLY A 92 6.72 3.12 -10.53
N LEU A 93 5.43 2.80 -10.48
CA LEU A 93 4.41 3.29 -11.42
C LEU A 93 3.54 4.37 -10.76
N PRO A 94 3.56 5.63 -11.21
CA PRO A 94 2.71 6.69 -10.66
C PRO A 94 1.29 6.60 -11.25
N LEU A 95 0.64 5.44 -11.11
CA LEU A 95 -0.75 5.22 -11.49
C LEU A 95 -1.62 5.10 -10.23
N SER A 96 -2.83 5.65 -10.27
CA SER A 96 -3.77 5.60 -9.16
C SER A 96 -4.48 4.25 -9.11
N LEU A 97 -3.71 3.22 -8.76
CA LEU A 97 -4.11 1.81 -8.66
C LEU A 97 -3.57 1.21 -7.36
N ALA A 98 -4.38 0.41 -6.67
CA ALA A 98 -3.92 -0.37 -5.52
C ALA A 98 -4.62 -1.74 -5.44
N VAL A 99 -3.93 -2.71 -4.83
CA VAL A 99 -4.47 -4.03 -4.49
C VAL A 99 -4.49 -4.20 -2.97
N LEU A 100 -5.50 -4.90 -2.45
CA LEU A 100 -5.71 -5.10 -1.01
C LEU A 100 -6.16 -6.54 -0.75
N GLU A 101 -5.57 -7.18 0.25
CA GLU A 101 -5.96 -8.51 0.73
C GLU A 101 -5.35 -8.75 2.13
N ASP A 102 -6.13 -9.24 3.08
CA ASP A 102 -5.64 -9.62 4.40
C ASP A 102 -6.17 -11.00 4.76
N SER A 103 -5.34 -12.02 4.56
CA SER A 103 -5.64 -13.42 4.87
C SER A 103 -4.81 -13.96 6.04
N PHE A 104 -4.06 -13.08 6.73
CA PHE A 104 -3.18 -13.50 7.81
C PHE A 104 -3.98 -13.84 9.08
N ALA A 105 -3.73 -15.02 9.63
CA ALA A 105 -4.22 -15.37 10.96
C ALA A 105 -3.62 -14.41 12.01
N THR A 106 -4.44 -14.02 12.98
CA THR A 106 -4.00 -13.18 14.10
C THR A 106 -4.47 -13.76 15.43
N ASP A 107 -3.76 -13.42 16.51
CA ASP A 107 -4.17 -13.77 17.85
C ASP A 107 -5.54 -13.15 18.17
N ALA A 108 -6.38 -13.88 18.90
CA ALA A 108 -7.76 -13.45 19.19
C ALA A 108 -7.83 -12.06 19.86
N GLU A 109 -6.86 -11.74 20.73
CA GLU A 109 -6.78 -10.41 21.34
C GLU A 109 -6.49 -9.31 20.30
N ILE A 110 -5.59 -9.56 19.35
CA ILE A 110 -5.29 -8.62 18.25
C ILE A 110 -6.52 -8.44 17.37
N THR A 111 -7.20 -9.53 17.00
CA THR A 111 -8.44 -9.49 16.20
C THR A 111 -9.49 -8.58 16.84
N VAL A 112 -9.73 -8.75 18.15
CA VAL A 112 -10.72 -7.95 18.90
C VAL A 112 -10.28 -6.50 19.05
N VAL A 113 -9.06 -6.25 19.51
CA VAL A 113 -8.57 -4.89 19.81
C VAL A 113 -8.43 -4.05 18.54
N ARG A 114 -7.99 -4.66 17.43
CA ARG A 114 -7.75 -3.96 16.17
C ARG A 114 -8.91 -4.06 15.18
N GLU A 115 -10.00 -4.76 15.54
CA GLU A 115 -11.12 -5.06 14.64
C GLU A 115 -10.60 -5.60 13.29
N ARG A 116 -9.69 -6.59 13.37
CA ARG A 116 -8.96 -7.13 12.22
C ARG A 116 -9.60 -8.41 11.71
N GLU A 117 -10.60 -8.24 10.86
CA GLU A 117 -11.25 -9.32 10.14
C GLU A 117 -10.59 -9.56 8.77
N PRO A 118 -10.64 -10.80 8.24
CA PRO A 118 -10.11 -11.11 6.92
C PRO A 118 -10.67 -10.17 5.83
N LEU A 119 -9.78 -9.72 4.95
CA LEU A 119 -10.12 -8.88 3.82
C LEU A 119 -9.92 -9.69 2.54
N GLU A 120 -11.02 -10.07 1.88
CA GLU A 120 -10.96 -10.70 0.57
C GLU A 120 -10.27 -9.79 -0.44
N TYR A 121 -9.55 -10.38 -1.39
CA TYR A 121 -8.85 -9.64 -2.44
C TYR A 121 -9.78 -8.73 -3.25
N PHE A 122 -9.33 -7.49 -3.45
CA PHE A 122 -9.87 -6.59 -4.47
C PHE A 122 -8.81 -5.61 -4.95
N ALA A 123 -9.01 -5.10 -6.17
CA ALA A 123 -8.25 -4.00 -6.72
C ALA A 123 -9.13 -2.75 -6.80
N VAL A 124 -8.51 -1.59 -6.59
CA VAL A 124 -9.16 -0.28 -6.65
C VAL A 124 -8.48 0.61 -7.67
N VAL A 125 -9.29 1.28 -8.47
CA VAL A 125 -8.89 2.27 -9.46
C VAL A 125 -9.37 3.63 -8.99
N ASN A 126 -8.47 4.62 -8.97
CA ASN A 126 -8.72 5.99 -8.54
C ASN A 126 -9.45 6.08 -7.17
N PRO A 127 -9.01 5.37 -6.13
CA PRO A 127 -9.71 5.39 -4.86
C PRO A 127 -9.58 6.75 -4.16
N SER A 128 -10.60 7.08 -3.39
CA SER A 128 -10.56 8.10 -2.35
C SER A 128 -11.30 7.57 -1.12
N TYR A 129 -11.06 8.15 0.05
CA TYR A 129 -11.80 7.80 1.26
C TYR A 129 -12.13 9.03 2.10
N ARG A 130 -13.16 8.88 2.94
CA ARG A 130 -13.54 9.86 3.97
C ARG A 130 -13.83 9.14 5.28
N ALA A 131 -13.63 9.84 6.40
CA ALA A 131 -14.00 9.31 7.71
C ALA A 131 -15.52 9.05 7.79
N LEU A 132 -15.90 7.89 8.34
CA LEU A 132 -17.26 7.57 8.72
C LEU A 132 -17.44 7.88 10.21
N GLY A 133 -17.93 9.08 10.51
CA GLY A 133 -18.04 9.58 11.88
C GLY A 133 -16.72 10.13 12.42
N THR A 134 -16.58 10.14 13.75
CA THR A 134 -15.46 10.79 14.47
C THR A 134 -14.55 9.82 15.21
N ARG A 135 -14.83 8.51 15.14
CA ARG A 135 -14.06 7.49 15.84
C ARG A 135 -12.67 7.36 15.22
N THR A 136 -11.64 7.39 16.04
CA THR A 136 -10.24 7.16 15.63
C THR A 136 -9.64 5.94 16.32
N ALA A 137 -8.62 5.36 15.71
CA ALA A 137 -7.82 4.28 16.28
C ALA A 137 -6.33 4.56 16.04
N SER A 138 -5.49 4.23 17.00
CA SER A 138 -4.04 4.43 16.95
C SER A 138 -3.32 3.11 17.12
N PHE A 139 -2.59 2.69 16.09
CA PHE A 139 -1.82 1.44 16.08
C PHE A 139 -0.51 1.64 15.34
N TYR A 140 0.45 0.74 15.59
CA TYR A 140 1.66 0.64 14.78
C TYR A 140 1.33 0.29 13.33
N GLU A 141 1.86 1.08 12.40
CA GLU A 141 1.92 0.78 10.97
C GLU A 141 3.36 0.51 10.55
N GLY A 142 3.51 -0.40 9.60
CA GLY A 142 4.71 -0.53 8.77
C GLY A 142 4.33 -0.27 7.31
N CYS A 143 5.32 -0.16 6.45
CA CYS A 143 5.13 -0.02 5.01
C CYS A 143 6.22 -0.80 4.29
N LEU A 144 5.87 -1.51 3.22
CA LEU A 144 6.83 -2.26 2.40
C LEU A 144 7.88 -1.35 1.76
N SER A 145 7.54 -0.08 1.56
CA SER A 145 8.42 0.97 1.05
C SER A 145 9.17 1.73 2.14
N PHE A 146 9.01 1.41 3.43
CA PHE A 146 9.88 1.93 4.49
C PHE A 146 10.29 0.79 5.43
N SER A 147 11.10 -0.10 4.86
CA SER A 147 11.51 -1.35 5.50
C SER A 147 12.29 -1.13 6.80
N GLY A 148 12.06 -2.02 7.76
CA GLY A 148 12.78 -2.05 9.03
C GLY A 148 12.26 -1.10 10.10
N PHE A 149 11.23 -0.30 9.83
CA PHE A 149 10.67 0.65 10.79
C PHE A 149 9.14 0.60 10.86
N GLN A 150 8.64 0.89 12.05
CA GLN A 150 7.21 1.06 12.33
C GLN A 150 6.99 2.27 13.21
N ALA A 151 5.83 2.92 13.09
CA ALA A 151 5.42 3.97 14.02
C ALA A 151 3.90 3.95 14.22
N VAL A 152 3.45 4.53 15.33
CA VAL A 152 2.03 4.71 15.62
C VAL A 152 1.46 5.78 14.71
N VAL A 153 0.35 5.44 14.06
CA VAL A 153 -0.44 6.34 13.23
C VAL A 153 -1.89 6.34 13.74
N GLU A 154 -2.42 7.53 13.99
CA GLU A 154 -3.85 7.71 14.23
C GLU A 154 -4.60 7.79 12.90
N ARG A 155 -5.67 7.01 12.75
CA ARG A 155 -6.56 7.04 11.59
C ARG A 155 -8.01 7.06 12.01
N PRO A 156 -8.95 7.53 11.15
CA PRO A 156 -10.35 7.18 11.28
C PRO A 156 -10.49 5.66 11.42
N ALA A 157 -11.21 5.21 12.44
CA ALA A 157 -11.46 3.79 12.65
C ALA A 157 -12.43 3.22 11.61
N ASP A 158 -13.25 4.10 11.03
CA ASP A 158 -14.26 3.76 10.04
C ASP A 158 -14.11 4.73 8.86
N VAL A 159 -14.20 4.21 7.63
CA VAL A 159 -14.11 5.02 6.41
C VAL A 159 -15.16 4.59 5.40
N ILE A 160 -15.61 5.54 4.58
CA ILE A 160 -16.29 5.25 3.32
C ILE A 160 -15.26 5.44 2.20
N ALA A 161 -14.99 4.38 1.45
CA ALA A 161 -14.13 4.43 0.27
C ALA A 161 -14.97 4.50 -1.01
N THR A 162 -14.56 5.36 -1.93
CA THR A 162 -15.12 5.49 -3.27
C THR A 162 -14.04 5.14 -4.28
N TYR A 163 -14.31 4.22 -5.20
CA TYR A 163 -13.34 3.76 -6.19
C TYR A 163 -14.04 3.14 -7.39
N THR A 164 -13.29 2.87 -8.45
CA THR A 164 -13.75 2.10 -9.60
C THR A 164 -13.11 0.71 -9.56
N THR A 165 -13.86 -0.34 -9.89
CA THR A 165 -13.28 -1.68 -10.06
C THR A 165 -12.48 -1.76 -11.36
N PRO A 166 -11.58 -2.74 -11.54
CA PRO A 166 -10.88 -2.94 -12.82
C PRO A 166 -11.82 -3.09 -14.02
N ALA A 167 -13.02 -3.65 -13.79
CA ALA A 167 -14.09 -3.78 -14.78
C ALA A 167 -14.87 -2.47 -15.05
N GLY A 168 -14.45 -1.33 -14.50
CA GLY A 168 -15.06 -0.02 -14.74
C GLY A 168 -16.31 0.28 -13.92
N LYS A 169 -16.63 -0.53 -12.89
CA LYS A 169 -17.82 -0.30 -12.04
C LYS A 169 -17.48 0.66 -10.90
N ALA A 170 -18.23 1.74 -10.75
CA ALA A 170 -18.14 2.62 -9.59
C ALA A 170 -18.64 1.93 -8.31
N MET A 171 -17.89 2.09 -7.23
CA MET A 171 -18.14 1.49 -5.92
C MET A 171 -18.09 2.57 -4.83
N GLU A 172 -18.99 2.46 -3.87
CA GLU A 172 -18.90 3.11 -2.56
C GLU A 172 -19.06 2.01 -1.51
N ARG A 173 -18.10 1.87 -0.60
CA ARG A 173 -18.07 0.79 0.39
C ARG A 173 -17.55 1.28 1.73
N GLU A 174 -18.24 0.88 2.80
CA GLU A 174 -17.81 1.12 4.18
C GLU A 174 -16.78 0.08 4.59
N PHE A 175 -15.74 0.55 5.29
CA PHE A 175 -14.73 -0.28 5.92
C PHE A 175 -14.55 0.15 7.37
N HIS A 176 -14.22 -0.81 8.22
CA HIS A 176 -14.07 -0.62 9.67
C HIS A 176 -12.75 -1.21 10.15
N GLY A 177 -12.29 -0.77 11.32
CA GLY A 177 -11.16 -1.37 12.02
C GLY A 177 -9.89 -1.41 11.19
N TRP A 178 -9.26 -2.58 11.14
CA TRP A 178 -8.01 -2.76 10.40
C TRP A 178 -8.20 -2.61 8.89
N GLN A 179 -9.34 -3.00 8.34
CA GLN A 179 -9.62 -2.87 6.90
C GLN A 179 -9.70 -1.40 6.49
N ALA A 180 -10.32 -0.55 7.30
CA ALA A 180 -10.34 0.90 7.10
C ALA A 180 -8.91 1.48 7.07
N ARG A 181 -8.03 0.99 7.96
CA ARG A 181 -6.63 1.38 8.00
C ARG A 181 -5.86 0.99 6.75
N ILE A 182 -6.03 -0.25 6.26
CA ILE A 182 -5.37 -0.71 5.03
C ILE A 182 -5.82 0.17 3.86
N VAL A 183 -7.13 0.37 3.68
CA VAL A 183 -7.68 1.22 2.62
C VAL A 183 -7.12 2.64 2.66
N ALA A 184 -7.09 3.24 3.85
CA ALA A 184 -6.54 4.58 4.03
C ALA A 184 -5.03 4.65 3.73
N HIS A 185 -4.26 3.63 4.14
CA HIS A 185 -2.82 3.53 3.89
C HIS A 185 -2.52 3.42 2.39
N GLU A 186 -3.18 2.51 1.68
CA GLU A 186 -2.95 2.33 0.25
C GLU A 186 -3.44 3.53 -0.56
N THR A 187 -4.53 4.18 -0.14
CA THR A 187 -5.00 5.41 -0.80
C THR A 187 -4.05 6.58 -0.57
N ASP A 188 -3.46 6.71 0.63
CA ASP A 188 -2.46 7.74 0.92
C ASP A 188 -1.25 7.65 -0.01
N HIS A 189 -0.80 6.42 -0.33
CA HIS A 189 0.31 6.20 -1.28
C HIS A 189 0.05 6.81 -2.65
N LEU A 190 -1.22 6.81 -3.11
CA LEU A 190 -1.60 7.40 -4.40
C LEU A 190 -1.59 8.92 -4.37
N GLY A 191 -1.73 9.53 -3.18
CA GLY A 191 -1.53 10.96 -2.97
C GLY A 191 -0.08 11.36 -2.65
N GLY A 192 0.89 10.46 -2.81
CA GLY A 192 2.29 10.70 -2.44
C GLY A 192 2.54 10.86 -0.94
N THR A 193 1.58 10.41 -0.12
CA THR A 193 1.67 10.41 1.34
C THR A 193 2.11 9.02 1.81
N VAL A 194 3.11 8.98 2.68
CA VAL A 194 3.56 7.75 3.33
C VAL A 194 3.25 7.82 4.82
N TYR A 195 3.11 6.66 5.50
CA TYR A 195 2.64 6.64 6.89
C TYR A 195 3.47 7.52 7.84
N ILE A 196 4.78 7.71 7.57
CA ILE A 196 5.66 8.54 8.39
C ILE A 196 5.26 10.03 8.38
N ASP A 197 4.53 10.49 7.37
CA ASP A 197 4.00 11.86 7.30
C ASP A 197 2.83 12.08 8.29
N ARG A 198 2.19 11.00 8.74
CA ARG A 198 1.08 11.00 9.71
C ARG A 198 1.50 10.42 11.07
N ALA A 199 2.72 9.91 11.19
CA ALA A 199 3.16 9.18 12.36
C ALA A 199 3.40 10.09 13.56
N ILE A 200 3.11 9.57 14.75
CA ILE A 200 3.63 10.13 15.99
C ILE A 200 5.13 9.80 16.03
N THR A 201 5.97 10.76 15.67
CA THR A 201 7.41 10.52 15.40
C THR A 201 8.18 9.93 16.59
N ARG A 202 7.80 10.24 17.83
CA ARG A 202 8.37 9.62 19.05
C ARG A 202 8.12 8.12 19.18
N SER A 203 7.12 7.59 18.49
CA SER A 203 6.80 6.17 18.49
C SER A 203 7.56 5.37 17.42
N LEU A 204 8.38 6.03 16.58
CA LEU A 204 9.17 5.37 15.54
C LEU A 204 10.15 4.37 16.17
N VAL A 205 10.07 3.11 15.77
CA VAL A 205 10.88 2.01 16.28
C VAL A 205 11.40 1.16 15.15
N GLY A 206 12.61 0.60 15.34
CA GLY A 206 13.12 -0.44 14.46
C GLY A 206 12.36 -1.75 14.65
N ALA A 207 12.32 -2.58 13.61
CA ALA A 207 11.56 -3.84 13.61
C ALA A 207 11.95 -4.80 14.74
N GLU A 208 13.24 -4.87 15.10
CA GLU A 208 13.71 -5.71 16.21
C GLU A 208 13.18 -5.22 17.58
N GLU A 209 13.24 -3.91 17.84
CA GLU A 209 12.70 -3.32 19.07
C GLU A 209 11.18 -3.44 19.14
N TYR A 210 10.49 -3.30 18.00
CA TYR A 210 9.05 -3.55 17.92
C TYR A 210 8.72 -4.99 18.31
N ALA A 211 9.36 -5.97 17.66
CA ALA A 211 9.10 -7.39 17.92
C ALA A 211 9.36 -7.76 19.38
N ASN A 212 10.43 -7.24 19.98
CA ASN A 212 10.85 -7.59 21.33
C ASN A 212 10.04 -6.90 22.44
N ARG A 213 9.40 -5.76 22.17
CA ARG A 213 8.82 -4.92 23.24
C ARG A 213 7.42 -4.40 22.97
N TRP A 214 7.07 -4.14 21.70
CA TRP A 214 5.93 -3.30 21.33
C TRP A 214 4.90 -4.02 20.45
N ALA A 215 5.12 -5.28 20.07
CA ALA A 215 4.24 -6.09 19.23
C ALA A 215 2.94 -6.56 19.92
N GLY A 216 2.40 -5.76 20.85
CA GLY A 216 1.15 -6.04 21.55
C GLY A 216 -0.10 -5.72 20.72
N ALA A 217 -1.27 -6.10 21.26
CA ALA A 217 -2.56 -5.82 20.62
C ALA A 217 -2.85 -4.31 20.52
N ASP A 218 -2.52 -3.56 21.58
CA ASP A 218 -2.62 -2.10 21.66
C ASP A 218 -1.25 -1.40 21.70
N ILE A 219 -1.25 -0.10 21.95
CA ILE A 219 -0.05 0.75 22.02
C ILE A 219 0.22 1.30 23.43
N ALA A 220 -0.46 0.82 24.48
CA ALA A 220 -0.40 1.41 25.82
C ALA A 220 1.00 1.29 26.45
N ALA A 221 1.64 0.12 26.30
CA ALA A 221 3.00 -0.12 26.76
C ALA A 221 4.02 0.79 26.04
N ALA A 222 3.91 0.89 24.71
CA ALA A 222 4.77 1.76 23.92
C ALA A 222 4.57 3.24 24.26
N ARG A 223 3.32 3.67 24.44
CA ARG A 223 2.97 5.04 24.83
C ARG A 223 3.64 5.44 26.14
N THR A 224 3.55 4.55 27.14
CA THR A 224 4.18 4.75 28.45
C THR A 224 5.71 4.72 28.35
N GLY A 225 6.26 3.73 27.64
CA GLY A 225 7.71 3.51 27.57
C GLY A 225 8.48 4.53 26.72
N LEU A 226 7.87 5.03 25.64
CA LEU A 226 8.49 5.96 24.70
C LEU A 226 8.06 7.42 24.91
N GLY A 227 6.99 7.66 25.69
CA GLY A 227 6.56 8.99 26.11
C GLY A 227 5.97 9.82 24.96
N PHE A 228 4.87 9.34 24.38
CA PHE A 228 4.08 10.01 23.34
C PHE A 228 2.57 9.96 23.62
#